data_AF-A0A1A9HYV5-F1
#
_entry.id   AF-A0A1A9HYV5-F1
#
_cell.length_a   1.000
_cell.length_b   1.000
_cell.length_c   1.000
_cell.angle_alpha   90.00
_cell.angle_beta   90.00
_cell.angle_gamma   90.00
#
_symmetry.space_group_name_H-M   'P 1'
#
loop_
_entity.id
_entity.type
_entity.pdbx_description
1 polymer ?
#
loop_
_entity_poly.entity_id
_entity_poly.type
_entity_poly.pdbx_seq_one_letter_code
_entity_poly.pdbx_strand_id
1 'polypeptide(L)'
;MKKKGFLQLCTGILSLLLCTRLYGQIENFSAQRIARIIPKEIDSVLTNPGIGFTTFQRFNGDTLNQGLEWTEGRPIVYQPFKGNLTNKEYPLTSIAYFRVYWRFLEPEKGRFNWKIIDQALLTAHERGQTLMLRVAPYGEGDDKDSDVPGWYRAMVGSKNEWFTDSAGWRVNPEDPRYAQYYGGMIAELGKRYDGHPDLEALDLSIVGFWGKAAALRSFPGKQGKLWWTPIQTILKRRL
;
A
#
# COMPACT_ATOMS: atom_id res chain seq x y z
N MET A 1 26.21 59.17 -44.00
CA MET A 1 24.93 58.42 -43.99
C MET A 1 25.04 57.09 -44.78
N LYS A 2 25.64 56.01 -44.26
CA LYS A 2 25.64 54.68 -44.95
C LYS A 2 25.66 53.44 -44.02
N LYS A 3 25.57 53.62 -42.69
CA LYS A 3 25.70 52.49 -41.73
C LYS A 3 24.38 51.83 -41.29
N LYS A 4 23.23 52.48 -41.51
CA LYS A 4 21.93 51.96 -41.04
C LYS A 4 21.36 50.82 -41.93
N GLY A 5 21.61 50.85 -43.24
CA GLY A 5 21.08 49.84 -44.17
C GLY A 5 21.75 48.47 -44.06
N PHE A 6 23.02 48.41 -43.66
CA PHE A 6 23.77 47.14 -43.57
C PHE A 6 23.34 46.31 -42.34
N LEU A 7 23.03 46.98 -41.22
CA LEU A 7 22.61 46.32 -40.00
C LEU A 7 21.20 45.71 -40.13
N GLN A 8 20.30 46.36 -40.86
CA GLN A 8 18.94 45.87 -41.15
C GLN A 8 18.93 44.64 -42.07
N LEU A 9 19.87 44.57 -43.02
CA LEU A 9 20.00 43.42 -43.93
C LEU A 9 20.53 42.18 -43.19
N CYS A 10 21.51 42.35 -42.30
CA CYS A 10 22.07 41.25 -41.50
C CYS A 10 21.05 40.68 -40.50
N THR A 11 20.19 41.51 -39.89
CA THR A 11 19.11 41.03 -39.01
C THR A 11 18.04 40.23 -39.78
N GLY A 12 17.70 40.63 -41.01
CA GLY A 12 16.72 39.92 -41.83
C GLY A 12 17.18 38.53 -42.26
N ILE A 13 18.46 38.39 -42.64
CA ILE A 13 19.05 37.10 -43.04
C ILE A 13 19.18 36.15 -41.83
N LEU A 14 19.53 36.68 -40.65
CA LEU A 14 19.63 35.89 -39.42
C LEU A 14 18.25 35.39 -38.95
N SER A 15 17.19 36.21 -39.08
CA SER A 15 15.81 35.81 -38.79
C SER A 15 15.29 34.77 -39.78
N LEU A 16 15.62 34.86 -41.07
CA LEU A 16 15.23 33.86 -42.07
C LEU A 16 15.93 32.51 -41.83
N LEU A 17 17.21 32.52 -41.44
CA LEU A 17 17.98 31.32 -41.09
C LEU A 17 17.53 30.68 -39.76
N LEU A 18 17.03 31.48 -38.80
CA LEU A 18 16.41 30.95 -37.58
C LEU A 18 15.06 30.29 -37.88
N CYS A 19 14.25 30.87 -38.76
CA CYS A 19 12.95 30.30 -39.16
C CYS A 19 13.10 28.98 -39.94
N THR A 20 14.11 28.84 -40.81
CA THR A 20 14.35 27.58 -41.54
C THR A 20 14.87 26.46 -40.63
N ARG A 21 15.67 26.78 -39.59
CA ARG A 21 16.08 25.80 -38.57
C ARG A 21 14.94 25.36 -37.65
N LEU A 22 13.98 26.24 -37.35
CA LEU A 22 12.80 25.89 -36.56
C LEU A 22 11.82 25.02 -37.38
N TYR A 23 11.66 25.24 -38.68
CA TYR A 23 10.83 24.38 -39.53
C TYR A 23 11.40 22.96 -39.70
N GLY A 24 12.73 22.81 -39.81
CA GLY A 24 13.38 21.50 -39.93
C GLY A 24 13.32 20.63 -38.66
N GLN A 25 12.99 21.18 -37.50
CA GLN A 25 12.77 20.40 -36.28
C GLN A 25 11.32 19.94 -36.10
N ILE A 26 10.36 20.54 -36.83
CA ILE A 26 8.94 20.16 -36.73
C ILE A 26 8.65 18.89 -37.56
N GLU A 27 9.45 18.60 -38.60
CA GLU A 27 9.24 17.39 -39.43
C GLU A 27 9.59 16.06 -38.72
N ASN A 28 10.34 16.10 -37.61
CA ASN A 28 10.65 14.88 -36.84
C ASN A 28 9.62 14.54 -35.75
N PHE A 29 8.53 15.29 -35.64
CA PHE A 29 7.42 14.94 -34.74
C PHE A 29 6.41 13.96 -35.37
N SER A 30 6.59 13.58 -36.64
CA SER A 30 5.70 12.64 -37.35
C SER A 30 6.39 11.30 -37.59
N ALA A 31 6.16 10.36 -36.67
CA ALA A 31 5.93 8.93 -36.91
C ALA A 31 6.19 8.14 -35.62
N GLN A 32 5.38 8.36 -34.58
CA GLN A 32 5.34 7.37 -33.50
C GLN A 32 4.81 6.07 -34.13
N ARG A 33 5.68 5.08 -34.33
CA ARG A 33 5.32 3.76 -34.88
C ARG A 33 4.20 3.19 -34.03
N ILE A 34 3.00 3.11 -34.58
CA ILE A 34 1.87 2.46 -33.91
C ILE A 34 2.13 0.96 -33.95
N ALA A 35 2.47 0.38 -32.81
CA ALA A 35 2.57 -1.06 -32.63
C ALA A 35 1.24 -1.60 -32.11
N ARG A 36 0.59 -2.48 -32.88
CA ARG A 36 -0.58 -3.22 -32.40
C ARG A 36 -0.10 -4.50 -31.73
N ILE A 37 -0.27 -4.60 -30.41
CA ILE A 37 0.01 -5.81 -29.64
C ILE A 37 -1.32 -6.49 -29.35
N ILE A 38 -1.49 -7.71 -29.83
CA ILE A 38 -2.63 -8.58 -29.49
C ILE A 38 -2.06 -9.72 -28.65
N PRO A 39 -2.33 -9.77 -27.34
CA PRO A 39 -1.91 -10.89 -26.49
C PRO A 39 -2.48 -12.20 -27.03
N LYS A 40 -1.67 -13.27 -27.00
CA LYS A 40 -2.14 -14.62 -27.29
C LYS A 40 -2.82 -15.17 -26.05
N GLU A 41 -4.00 -15.75 -26.21
CA GLU A 41 -4.69 -16.48 -25.15
C GLU A 41 -3.86 -17.69 -24.70
N ILE A 42 -3.89 -17.96 -23.40
CA ILE A 42 -3.23 -19.09 -22.76
C ILE A 42 -4.19 -19.75 -21.78
N ASP A 43 -4.12 -21.08 -21.67
CA ASP A 43 -4.90 -21.85 -20.69
C ASP A 43 -4.15 -22.03 -19.36
N SER A 44 -2.89 -21.61 -19.29
CA SER A 44 -2.08 -21.68 -18.08
C SER A 44 -2.34 -20.51 -17.14
N VAL A 45 -2.12 -20.73 -15.85
CA VAL A 45 -2.21 -19.65 -14.85
C VAL A 45 -1.08 -18.66 -15.04
N LEU A 46 -1.44 -17.39 -15.20
CA LEU A 46 -0.49 -16.29 -15.22
C LEU A 46 -0.26 -15.75 -13.80
N THR A 47 0.92 -16.00 -13.24
CA THR A 47 1.33 -15.42 -11.95
C THR A 47 1.84 -13.99 -12.17
N ASN A 48 0.93 -13.02 -12.19
CA ASN A 48 1.23 -11.60 -12.42
C ASN A 48 1.07 -10.77 -11.14
N PRO A 49 2.05 -9.93 -10.74
CA PRO A 49 1.84 -8.98 -9.64
C PRO A 49 0.66 -8.03 -9.91
N GLY A 50 -0.10 -7.74 -8.85
CA GLY A 50 -1.18 -6.75 -8.86
C GLY A 50 -2.46 -7.16 -9.58
N ILE A 51 -2.55 -8.38 -10.14
CA ILE A 51 -3.73 -8.92 -10.81
C ILE A 51 -3.92 -10.38 -10.43
N GLY A 52 -5.15 -10.80 -10.11
CA GLY A 52 -5.47 -12.19 -9.79
C GLY A 52 -5.41 -12.50 -8.30
N PHE A 53 -4.68 -13.55 -7.94
CA PHE A 53 -4.68 -14.13 -6.59
C PHE A 53 -3.42 -13.76 -5.79
N THR A 54 -3.57 -13.67 -4.48
CA THR A 54 -2.47 -13.50 -3.51
C THR A 54 -2.59 -14.55 -2.41
N THR A 55 -1.48 -15.07 -1.87
CA THR A 55 -1.57 -15.84 -0.62
C THR A 55 -2.01 -14.93 0.52
N PHE A 56 -2.77 -15.46 1.47
CA PHE A 56 -3.31 -14.69 2.59
C PHE A 56 -2.86 -15.28 3.93
N GLN A 57 -2.15 -14.48 4.73
CA GLN A 57 -1.54 -14.89 6.00
C GLN A 57 -0.59 -16.10 5.88
N ARG A 58 -0.11 -16.39 4.66
CA ARG A 58 0.77 -17.51 4.32
C ARG A 58 1.67 -17.14 3.16
N PHE A 59 2.78 -17.84 3.02
CA PHE A 59 3.66 -17.76 1.85
C PHE A 59 3.43 -18.95 0.90
N ASN A 60 3.91 -18.85 -0.33
CA ASN A 60 3.91 -19.97 -1.26
C ASN A 60 4.62 -21.20 -0.65
N GLY A 61 4.02 -22.38 -0.78
CA GLY A 61 4.55 -23.65 -0.24
C GLY A 61 4.16 -23.93 1.22
N ASP A 62 3.58 -22.96 1.91
CA ASP A 62 3.06 -23.16 3.26
C ASP A 62 1.78 -24.00 3.24
N THR A 63 1.52 -24.69 4.35
CA THR A 63 0.21 -25.32 4.57
C THR A 63 -0.84 -24.23 4.86
N LEU A 64 -2.04 -24.43 4.33
CA LEU A 64 -3.17 -23.50 4.49
C LEU A 64 -3.51 -23.24 5.96
N ASN A 65 -4.17 -22.11 6.21
CA ASN A 65 -4.81 -21.84 7.51
C ASN A 65 -5.76 -23.00 7.86
N GLN A 66 -5.76 -23.44 9.12
CA GLN A 66 -6.65 -24.50 9.61
C GLN A 66 -7.88 -23.90 10.30
N GLY A 67 -9.00 -24.62 10.23
CA GLY A 67 -10.25 -24.22 10.87
C GLY A 67 -10.95 -23.07 10.15
N LEU A 68 -11.94 -22.50 10.85
CA LEU A 68 -12.77 -21.38 10.38
C LEU A 68 -12.49 -20.08 11.14
N GLU A 69 -11.40 -20.06 11.92
CA GLU A 69 -11.04 -18.93 12.77
C GLU A 69 -10.21 -17.88 12.01
N TRP A 70 -10.31 -16.64 12.48
CA TRP A 70 -9.50 -15.54 11.97
C TRP A 70 -8.06 -15.68 12.42
N THR A 71 -7.15 -15.88 11.46
CA THR A 71 -5.70 -15.89 11.70
C THR A 71 -5.06 -14.50 11.55
N GLU A 72 -5.84 -13.51 11.11
CA GLU A 72 -5.37 -12.15 10.82
C GLU A 72 -5.23 -11.25 12.06
N GLY A 73 -4.41 -10.22 11.93
CA GLY A 73 -4.18 -9.24 12.99
C GLY A 73 -3.22 -9.70 14.08
N ARG A 74 -2.75 -10.95 14.02
CA ARG A 74 -1.77 -11.54 14.95
C ARG A 74 -0.34 -11.41 14.40
N PRO A 75 0.70 -11.73 15.22
CA PRO A 75 2.03 -11.97 14.70
C PRO A 75 2.03 -13.07 13.63
N ILE A 76 2.92 -12.94 12.64
CA ILE A 76 3.02 -13.87 11.52
C ILE A 76 3.52 -15.22 12.01
N VAL A 77 2.82 -16.30 11.62
CA VAL A 77 3.19 -17.67 11.92
C VAL A 77 4.00 -18.23 10.76
N TYR A 78 5.28 -18.52 11.01
CA TYR A 78 6.20 -19.07 10.03
C TYR A 78 6.18 -20.60 10.03
N GLN A 79 6.25 -21.20 8.85
CA GLN A 79 6.36 -22.64 8.66
C GLN A 79 7.74 -22.99 8.06
N PRO A 80 8.36 -24.11 8.45
CA PRO A 80 9.58 -24.59 7.81
C PRO A 80 9.38 -24.74 6.30
N PHE A 81 10.38 -24.34 5.53
CA PHE A 81 10.32 -24.52 4.08
C PHE A 81 10.42 -26.01 3.73
N LYS A 82 9.42 -26.52 3.00
CA LYS A 82 9.35 -27.91 2.56
C LYS A 82 10.14 -28.19 1.26
N GLY A 83 10.85 -27.20 0.73
CA GLY A 83 11.59 -27.32 -0.54
C GLY A 83 10.73 -27.23 -1.80
N ASN A 84 9.42 -26.93 -1.66
CA ASN A 84 8.54 -26.68 -2.79
C ASN A 84 7.64 -25.47 -2.50
N LEU A 85 7.28 -24.73 -3.57
CA LEU A 85 6.43 -23.55 -3.51
C LEU A 85 4.94 -23.85 -3.75
N THR A 86 4.59 -25.12 -3.96
CA THR A 86 3.24 -25.52 -4.39
C THR A 86 2.21 -25.20 -3.31
N ASN A 87 1.17 -24.47 -3.72
CA ASN A 87 -0.02 -24.25 -2.89
C ASN A 87 -1.04 -25.36 -3.21
N LYS A 88 -1.45 -26.13 -2.21
CA LYS A 88 -2.41 -27.23 -2.43
C LYS A 88 -3.74 -26.66 -2.92
N GLU A 89 -4.21 -27.09 -4.09
CA GLU A 89 -5.50 -26.68 -4.70
C GLU A 89 -5.62 -25.20 -5.09
N TYR A 90 -4.53 -24.43 -5.02
CA TYR A 90 -4.50 -23.01 -5.37
C TYR A 90 -3.30 -22.68 -6.27
N PRO A 91 -3.39 -21.62 -7.08
CA PRO A 91 -2.26 -21.21 -7.91
C PRO A 91 -1.09 -20.68 -7.08
N LEU A 92 0.08 -20.64 -7.72
CA LEU A 92 1.20 -19.83 -7.26
C LEU A 92 0.85 -18.34 -7.40
N THR A 93 1.31 -17.55 -6.43
CA THR A 93 1.06 -16.11 -6.42
C THR A 93 2.38 -15.35 -6.34
N SER A 94 2.42 -14.12 -6.85
CA SER A 94 3.60 -13.24 -6.79
C SER A 94 3.58 -12.30 -5.58
N ILE A 95 2.50 -12.29 -4.80
CA ILE A 95 2.29 -11.41 -3.66
C ILE A 95 1.83 -12.24 -2.46
N ALA A 96 2.51 -12.07 -1.33
CA ALA A 96 2.07 -12.56 -0.03
C ALA A 96 1.39 -11.43 0.73
N TYR A 97 0.11 -11.61 1.07
CA TYR A 97 -0.67 -10.57 1.74
C TYR A 97 -0.87 -10.90 3.22
N PHE A 98 -0.38 -10.02 4.07
CA PHE A 98 -0.46 -10.13 5.53
C PHE A 98 -1.20 -8.95 6.14
N ARG A 99 -1.90 -9.22 7.24
CA ARG A 99 -2.51 -8.20 8.08
C ARG A 99 -2.08 -8.39 9.52
N VAL A 100 -1.54 -7.34 10.13
CA VAL A 100 -1.02 -7.36 11.50
C VAL A 100 -1.63 -6.17 12.26
N TYR A 101 -1.93 -6.32 13.55
CA TYR A 101 -2.38 -5.19 14.36
C TYR A 101 -1.23 -4.31 14.83
N TRP A 102 -1.52 -3.01 14.93
CA TRP A 102 -0.62 -1.98 15.44
C TRP A 102 0.05 -2.38 16.76
N ARG A 103 -0.72 -2.97 17.69
CA ARG A 103 -0.21 -3.44 19.00
C ARG A 103 1.02 -4.35 18.91
N PHE A 104 1.14 -5.13 17.84
CA PHE A 104 2.25 -6.07 17.69
C PHE A 104 3.46 -5.42 17.04
N LEU A 105 3.25 -4.36 16.25
CA LEU A 105 4.31 -3.58 15.64
C LEU A 105 4.86 -2.49 16.57
N GLU A 106 4.05 -1.96 17.49
CA GLU A 106 4.48 -0.96 18.48
C GLU A 106 3.99 -1.36 19.88
N PRO A 107 4.58 -2.43 20.48
CA PRO A 107 4.16 -2.94 21.78
C PRO A 107 4.36 -1.93 22.92
N GLU A 108 5.36 -1.06 22.81
CA GLU A 108 5.60 0.08 23.71
C GLU A 108 5.70 1.35 22.88
N LYS A 109 5.26 2.50 23.43
CA LYS A 109 5.26 3.79 22.73
C LYS A 109 6.66 4.12 22.19
N GLY A 110 6.78 4.28 20.87
CA GLY A 110 8.01 4.59 20.16
C GLY A 110 9.00 3.42 20.05
N ARG A 111 8.65 2.21 20.52
CA ARG A 111 9.49 1.00 20.36
C ARG A 111 8.82 0.04 19.39
N PHE A 112 9.39 -0.01 18.19
CA PHE A 112 8.83 -0.78 17.10
C PHE A 112 9.45 -2.17 17.00
N ASN A 113 8.60 -3.17 16.80
CA ASN A 113 8.98 -4.55 16.55
C ASN A 113 9.09 -4.82 15.03
N TRP A 114 10.09 -4.20 14.41
CA TRP A 114 10.31 -4.31 12.96
C TRP A 114 10.61 -5.73 12.48
N LYS A 115 11.10 -6.60 13.37
CA LYS A 115 11.40 -8.01 13.06
C LYS A 115 10.22 -8.74 12.42
N ILE A 116 8.98 -8.39 12.79
CA ILE A 116 7.78 -9.00 12.19
C ILE A 116 7.73 -8.76 10.67
N ILE A 117 8.03 -7.52 10.25
CA ILE A 117 7.99 -7.13 8.82
C ILE A 117 9.28 -7.56 8.13
N ASP A 118 10.45 -7.37 8.77
CA ASP A 118 11.75 -7.73 8.20
C ASP A 118 11.81 -9.22 7.84
N GLN A 119 11.31 -10.08 8.72
CA GLN A 119 11.26 -11.51 8.46
C GLN A 119 10.22 -11.88 7.39
N ALA A 120 9.11 -11.15 7.31
CA ALA A 120 8.09 -11.38 6.29
C ALA A 120 8.58 -10.98 4.88
N LEU A 121 9.32 -9.87 4.77
CA LEU A 121 9.97 -9.45 3.53
C LEU A 121 10.98 -10.51 3.07
N LEU A 122 11.85 -10.97 3.98
CA LEU A 122 12.82 -12.02 3.69
C LEU A 122 12.13 -13.31 3.22
N THR A 123 11.14 -13.79 3.96
CA THR A 123 10.43 -15.02 3.58
C THR A 123 9.67 -14.85 2.28
N ALA A 124 9.04 -13.70 2.01
CA ALA A 124 8.40 -13.43 0.73
C ALA A 124 9.42 -13.54 -0.41
N HIS A 125 10.57 -12.87 -0.27
CA HIS A 125 11.66 -12.90 -1.25
C HIS A 125 12.13 -14.33 -1.53
N GLU A 126 12.43 -15.10 -0.48
CA GLU A 126 12.85 -16.50 -0.58
C GLU A 126 11.81 -17.41 -1.26
N ARG A 127 10.52 -17.01 -1.21
CA ARG A 127 9.40 -17.74 -1.83
C ARG A 127 8.98 -17.16 -3.18
N GLY A 128 9.77 -16.26 -3.75
CA GLY A 128 9.51 -15.64 -5.05
C GLY A 128 8.30 -14.70 -5.04
N GLN A 129 7.98 -14.13 -3.88
CA GLN A 129 6.88 -13.20 -3.66
C GLN A 129 7.39 -11.83 -3.22
N THR A 130 6.59 -10.81 -3.46
CA THR A 130 6.68 -9.53 -2.76
C THR A 130 5.65 -9.48 -1.63
N LEU A 131 5.87 -8.64 -0.63
CA LEU A 131 5.00 -8.49 0.53
C LEU A 131 3.98 -7.38 0.30
N MET A 132 2.69 -7.69 0.45
CA MET A 132 1.65 -6.70 0.67
C MET A 132 1.24 -6.74 2.14
N LEU A 133 1.19 -5.57 2.79
CA LEU A 133 0.94 -5.50 4.24
C LEU A 133 -0.21 -4.55 4.54
N ARG A 134 -1.14 -4.99 5.40
CA ARG A 134 -2.05 -4.10 6.13
C ARG A 134 -1.62 -4.02 7.59
N VAL A 135 -1.54 -2.81 8.13
CA VAL A 135 -1.37 -2.60 9.56
C VAL A 135 -2.66 -2.05 10.15
N ALA A 136 -3.54 -2.90 10.66
CA ALA A 136 -4.81 -2.43 11.23
C ALA A 136 -4.62 -1.88 12.65
N PRO A 137 -5.34 -0.82 13.05
CA PRO A 137 -5.21 -0.22 14.38
C PRO A 137 -5.69 -1.17 15.49
N TYR A 138 -6.76 -1.92 15.21
CA TYR A 138 -7.41 -2.89 16.10
C TYR A 138 -8.41 -3.76 15.28
N GLY A 139 -8.88 -4.86 15.88
CA GLY A 139 -9.93 -5.74 15.37
C GLY A 139 -11.21 -5.71 16.23
N GLU A 140 -12.20 -6.51 15.83
CA GLU A 140 -13.47 -6.68 16.56
C GLU A 140 -13.29 -7.55 17.82
N GLY A 141 -14.35 -7.62 18.63
CA GLY A 141 -14.49 -8.51 19.77
C GLY A 141 -14.11 -7.87 21.09
N ASP A 142 -13.99 -8.69 22.12
CA ASP A 142 -13.54 -8.36 23.47
C ASP A 142 -12.12 -8.83 23.76
N ASP A 143 -11.52 -9.60 22.84
CA ASP A 143 -10.14 -10.05 22.96
C ASP A 143 -9.18 -8.86 23.13
N LYS A 144 -8.38 -8.91 24.19
CA LYS A 144 -7.33 -7.91 24.50
C LYS A 144 -6.28 -7.84 23.39
N ASP A 145 -6.08 -8.95 22.69
CA ASP A 145 -5.07 -9.09 21.65
C ASP A 145 -5.55 -8.61 20.28
N SER A 146 -6.81 -8.17 20.16
CA SER A 146 -7.31 -7.41 19.02
C SER A 146 -7.52 -5.92 19.31
N ASP A 147 -7.15 -5.43 20.49
CA ASP A 147 -7.22 -4.00 20.81
C ASP A 147 -6.03 -3.19 20.23
N VAL A 148 -6.12 -1.86 20.33
CA VAL A 148 -4.98 -0.94 20.16
C VAL A 148 -3.82 -1.30 21.11
N PRO A 149 -2.58 -0.82 20.89
CA PRO A 149 -1.49 -1.03 21.84
C PRO A 149 -1.89 -0.66 23.27
N GLY A 150 -1.46 -1.45 24.26
CA GLY A 150 -1.85 -1.28 25.65
C GLY A 150 -1.50 0.10 26.22
N TRP A 151 -0.35 0.65 25.82
CA TRP A 151 0.06 2.01 26.20
C TRP A 151 -0.87 3.09 25.65
N TYR A 152 -1.42 2.89 24.45
CA TYR A 152 -2.36 3.82 23.84
C TYR A 152 -3.74 3.67 24.50
N ARG A 153 -4.19 2.43 24.74
CA ARG A 153 -5.41 2.14 25.51
C ARG A 153 -5.39 2.80 26.89
N ALA A 154 -4.28 2.70 27.62
CA ALA A 154 -4.13 3.34 28.92
C ALA A 154 -4.25 4.88 28.85
N MET A 155 -3.89 5.48 27.72
CA MET A 155 -3.97 6.93 27.50
C MET A 155 -5.38 7.41 27.13
N VAL A 156 -6.12 6.64 26.34
CA VAL A 156 -7.46 7.02 25.86
C VAL A 156 -8.60 6.50 26.75
N GLY A 157 -8.32 5.53 27.62
CA GLY A 157 -9.28 4.94 28.56
C GLY A 157 -9.98 3.70 28.02
N SER A 158 -10.74 3.02 28.89
CA SER A 158 -11.40 1.73 28.61
C SER A 158 -12.74 1.84 27.90
N LYS A 159 -13.22 3.05 27.62
CA LYS A 159 -14.48 3.25 26.90
C LYS A 159 -14.30 2.80 25.45
N ASN A 160 -15.17 1.90 25.00
CA ASN A 160 -15.45 1.75 23.58
C ASN A 160 -16.29 2.96 23.17
N GLU A 161 -15.88 3.66 22.12
CA GLU A 161 -16.53 4.88 21.67
C GLU A 161 -17.56 4.57 20.56
N TRP A 162 -18.81 4.90 20.87
CA TRP A 162 -20.01 5.04 20.04
C TRP A 162 -20.32 3.98 18.97
N PHE A 163 -21.25 3.10 19.35
CA PHE A 163 -22.48 2.85 18.59
C PHE A 163 -23.64 2.83 19.61
N THR A 164 -24.78 3.41 19.28
CA THR A 164 -26.00 3.35 20.11
C THR A 164 -26.65 1.97 20.11
N ASP A 165 -26.41 1.19 19.05
CA ASP A 165 -27.15 -0.06 18.76
C ASP A 165 -26.23 -1.25 18.43
N SER A 166 -24.92 -1.14 18.68
CA SER A 166 -23.94 -2.22 18.53
C SER A 166 -22.70 -2.00 19.41
N ALA A 167 -21.77 -2.97 19.43
CA ALA A 167 -20.48 -2.76 20.07
C ALA A 167 -19.73 -1.62 19.35
N GLY A 168 -19.58 -0.48 20.04
CA GLY A 168 -18.85 0.72 19.62
C GLY A 168 -17.48 0.47 19.00
N TRP A 169 -16.91 1.48 18.34
CA TRP A 169 -15.51 1.46 17.95
C TRP A 169 -14.63 1.29 19.19
N ARG A 170 -13.48 0.61 19.07
CA ARG A 170 -12.57 0.48 20.21
C ARG A 170 -12.01 1.81 20.68
N VAL A 171 -11.74 2.73 19.76
CA VAL A 171 -11.23 4.08 20.04
C VAL A 171 -11.84 5.09 19.08
N ASN A 172 -11.91 6.36 19.50
CA ASN A 172 -12.35 7.46 18.66
C ASN A 172 -11.30 7.80 17.60
N PRO A 173 -11.60 7.69 16.29
CA PRO A 173 -10.67 8.12 15.26
C PRO A 173 -10.54 9.65 15.17
N GLU A 174 -11.50 10.42 15.71
CA GLU A 174 -11.47 11.90 15.73
C GLU A 174 -10.70 12.46 16.93
N ASP A 175 -10.27 11.62 17.88
CA ASP A 175 -9.33 12.06 18.91
C ASP A 175 -8.00 12.41 18.23
N PRO A 176 -7.46 13.63 18.37
CA PRO A 176 -6.21 14.03 17.71
C PRO A 176 -5.02 13.12 18.09
N ARG A 177 -5.07 12.46 19.26
CA ARG A 177 -4.06 11.48 19.68
C ARG A 177 -4.05 10.26 18.75
N TYR A 178 -5.19 9.87 18.19
CA TYR A 178 -5.27 8.74 17.27
C TYR A 178 -4.43 8.98 16.02
N ALA A 179 -4.67 10.11 15.34
CA ALA A 179 -3.89 10.52 14.17
C ALA A 179 -2.40 10.72 14.52
N GLN A 180 -2.11 11.29 15.70
CA GLN A 180 -0.74 11.49 16.17
C GLN A 180 0.01 10.16 16.32
N TYR A 181 -0.58 9.18 17.00
CA TYR A 181 0.13 7.96 17.40
C TYR A 181 0.06 6.86 16.34
N TYR A 182 -1.13 6.52 15.87
CA TYR A 182 -1.28 5.52 14.82
C TYR A 182 -0.71 6.03 13.49
N GLY A 183 -1.02 7.28 13.13
CA GLY A 183 -0.40 7.92 11.97
C GLY A 183 1.12 8.09 12.11
N GLY A 184 1.62 8.35 13.33
CA GLY A 184 3.04 8.37 13.64
C GLY A 184 3.72 7.03 13.37
N MET A 185 3.12 5.92 13.79
CA MET A 185 3.63 4.58 13.49
C MET A 185 3.65 4.28 12.00
N ILE A 186 2.59 4.64 11.25
CA ILE A 186 2.57 4.51 9.79
C ILE A 186 3.67 5.35 9.14
N ALA A 187 3.95 6.55 9.65
CA ALA A 187 5.04 7.39 9.16
C ALA A 187 6.41 6.76 9.41
N GLU A 188 6.66 6.16 10.58
CA GLU A 188 7.91 5.45 10.87
C GLU A 188 8.07 4.18 10.00
N LEU A 189 6.97 3.46 9.74
CA LEU A 189 6.97 2.35 8.78
C LEU A 189 7.37 2.85 7.39
N GLY A 190 6.78 3.96 6.93
CA GLY A 190 7.14 4.60 5.66
C GLY A 190 8.62 4.97 5.60
N LYS A 191 9.14 5.66 6.62
CA LYS A 191 10.57 6.03 6.69
C LYS A 191 11.51 4.82 6.58
N ARG A 192 11.12 3.69 7.16
CA ARG A 192 11.95 2.49 7.19
C ARG A 192 11.92 1.69 5.88
N TYR A 193 10.76 1.57 5.25
CA TYR A 193 10.55 0.64 4.15
C TYR A 193 10.24 1.30 2.79
N ASP A 194 10.21 2.63 2.71
CA ASP A 194 10.06 3.32 1.42
C ASP A 194 11.16 2.88 0.44
N GLY A 195 10.75 2.50 -0.77
CA GLY A 195 11.64 1.97 -1.80
C GLY A 195 12.14 0.54 -1.60
N HIS A 196 11.70 -0.19 -0.56
CA HIS A 196 12.13 -1.59 -0.36
C HIS A 196 11.69 -2.48 -1.55
N PRO A 197 12.60 -3.22 -2.21
CA PRO A 197 12.29 -3.94 -3.44
C PRO A 197 11.25 -5.06 -3.25
N ASP A 198 11.24 -5.69 -2.08
CA ASP A 198 10.29 -6.76 -1.75
C ASP A 198 8.99 -6.26 -1.12
N LEU A 199 8.79 -4.95 -0.93
CA LEU A 199 7.52 -4.41 -0.45
C LEU A 199 6.66 -4.01 -1.66
N GLU A 200 5.56 -4.72 -1.89
CA GLU A 200 4.68 -4.47 -3.03
C GLU A 200 3.78 -3.26 -2.82
N ALA A 201 3.08 -3.25 -1.68
CA ALA A 201 2.10 -2.23 -1.34
C ALA A 201 1.78 -2.24 0.16
N LEU A 202 1.45 -1.05 0.68
CA LEU A 202 0.82 -0.89 1.98
C LEU A 202 -0.68 -0.68 1.80
N ASP A 203 -1.48 -1.56 2.42
CA ASP A 203 -2.93 -1.46 2.45
C ASP A 203 -3.36 -0.58 3.63
N LEU A 204 -3.86 0.61 3.30
CA LEU A 204 -4.25 1.62 4.27
C LEU A 204 -5.56 1.26 4.98
N SER A 205 -5.51 1.24 6.31
CA SER A 205 -6.61 0.81 7.16
C SER A 205 -6.80 1.80 8.31
N ILE A 206 -7.42 2.94 8.01
CA ILE A 206 -7.35 4.14 8.85
C ILE A 206 -8.41 4.14 9.97
N VAL A 207 -9.57 3.55 9.71
CA VAL A 207 -10.74 3.69 10.59
C VAL A 207 -11.56 2.40 10.63
N GLY A 208 -12.10 2.06 11.80
CA GLY A 208 -13.03 0.93 12.01
C GLY A 208 -12.34 -0.38 12.37
N PHE A 209 -13.15 -1.41 12.66
CA PHE A 209 -12.64 -2.75 12.95
C PHE A 209 -11.88 -3.30 11.75
N TRP A 210 -10.69 -3.87 12.00
CA TRP A 210 -9.76 -4.33 10.96
C TRP A 210 -9.34 -3.22 9.97
N GLY A 211 -9.53 -1.96 10.38
CA GLY A 211 -9.46 -0.75 9.56
C GLY A 211 -10.32 -0.80 8.30
N LYS A 212 -11.42 -1.56 8.33
CA LYS A 212 -12.50 -1.52 7.35
C LYS A 212 -13.48 -0.46 7.82
N ALA A 213 -13.67 0.59 7.02
CA ALA A 213 -14.54 1.73 7.35
C ALA A 213 -16.06 1.40 7.34
N ALA A 214 -16.45 0.15 7.58
CA ALA A 214 -17.83 -0.34 7.63
C ALA A 214 -18.71 0.44 8.62
N ALA A 215 -18.07 1.12 9.55
CA ALA A 215 -18.66 1.85 10.65
C ALA A 215 -18.87 3.36 10.39
N LEU A 216 -18.49 3.90 9.22
CA LEU A 216 -18.66 5.33 8.88
C LEU A 216 -20.14 5.76 8.70
N ARG A 217 -21.09 4.82 8.61
CA ARG A 217 -22.52 5.15 8.41
C ARG A 217 -23.22 5.74 9.63
N SER A 218 -22.61 5.69 10.82
CA SER A 218 -23.34 5.96 12.07
C SER A 218 -22.80 7.14 12.88
N PHE A 219 -22.01 8.03 12.28
CA PHE A 219 -21.61 9.29 12.94
C PHE A 219 -22.80 10.27 12.96
N PRO A 220 -23.37 10.61 14.13
CA PRO A 220 -24.41 11.63 14.19
C PRO A 220 -23.77 13.00 13.93
N GLY A 221 -24.23 13.71 12.90
CA GLY A 221 -23.92 15.15 12.70
C GLY A 221 -22.87 15.52 11.65
N LYS A 222 -22.26 14.57 10.93
CA LYS A 222 -21.42 14.88 9.75
C LYS A 222 -21.72 13.94 8.59
N GLN A 223 -22.94 14.04 8.04
CA GLN A 223 -23.20 13.58 6.68
C GLN A 223 -22.47 14.51 5.71
N GLY A 224 -21.22 14.21 5.39
CA GLY A 224 -20.52 14.94 4.34
C GLY A 224 -19.01 14.87 4.47
N LYS A 225 -18.39 14.20 3.49
CA LYS A 225 -16.96 14.26 3.14
C LYS A 225 -16.01 13.50 4.06
N LEU A 226 -16.00 12.19 3.97
CA LEU A 226 -14.73 11.47 3.89
C LEU A 226 -14.86 10.36 2.85
N TRP A 227 -13.92 10.36 1.91
CA TRP A 227 -14.03 9.75 0.60
C TRP A 227 -14.09 8.23 0.67
N TRP A 228 -15.12 7.65 0.06
CA TRP A 228 -15.17 6.23 -0.28
C TRP A 228 -14.34 6.05 -1.55
N THR A 229 -13.05 5.82 -1.39
CA THR A 229 -12.20 5.29 -2.44
C THR A 229 -11.22 4.35 -1.74
N PRO A 230 -11.13 3.07 -2.11
CA PRO A 230 -9.97 2.27 -1.74
C PRO A 230 -8.77 2.93 -2.41
N ILE A 231 -8.10 3.83 -1.70
CA ILE A 231 -6.82 4.38 -2.15
C ILE A 231 -5.79 3.30 -1.81
N GLN A 232 -5.60 2.36 -2.73
CA GLN A 232 -4.34 1.64 -2.82
C GLN A 232 -3.31 2.66 -3.32
N THR A 233 -2.59 3.32 -2.41
CA THR A 233 -1.43 4.11 -2.83
C THR A 233 -0.31 3.13 -3.12
N ILE A 234 -0.10 2.83 -4.40
CA ILE A 234 1.11 2.15 -4.87
C ILE A 234 2.25 3.17 -4.77
N LEU A 235 3.04 3.10 -3.69
CA LEU A 235 4.33 3.81 -3.60
C LEU A 235 5.36 3.06 -4.46
N LYS A 236 5.22 3.11 -5.79
CA LYS A 236 6.31 2.74 -6.72
C LYS A 236 6.77 4.00 -7.45
N ARG A 237 7.73 4.71 -6.87
CA ARG A 237 8.63 5.55 -7.68
C ARG A 237 9.57 4.60 -8.43
N ARG A 238 9.19 4.21 -9.65
CA ARG A 238 10.17 3.72 -10.62
C ARG A 238 10.83 4.95 -11.26
N LEU A 239 12.12 5.11 -11.04
CA LEU A 239 13.02 5.83 -11.95
C LEU A 239 13.35 4.91 -13.13
#